data_AF-A0A6A6IVR1-F1
#
_entry.id   AF-A0A6A6IVR1-F1
#
_cell.length_a   1.000
_cell.length_b   1.000
_cell.length_c   1.000
_cell.angle_alpha   90.00
_cell.angle_beta   90.00
_cell.angle_gamma   90.00
#
_symmetry.space_group_name_H-M   'P 1'
#
loop_
_entity.id
_entity.type
_entity.pdbx_description
1 polymer ?
#
loop_
_entity_poly.entity_id
_entity_poly.type
_entity_poly.pdbx_seq_one_letter_code
_entity_poly.pdbx_strand_id
1 'polypeptide(L)'
;MGFDDSYEYNSTLYNVVVYHQLHCLFAVRRNYYRLLSHVSSNTGIQDDVEVERIGNRGGHCFEYLRNGLICNADLTLEPYIPQERSAKIWDLDHRCVNFEDVSKWATLVRSSDREGIDIAGG
;
A
#
# COMPACT_ATOMS: atom_id res chain seq x y z
N MET A 1 -7.54 23.18 -14.54
CA MET A 1 -7.43 24.03 -13.34
C MET A 1 -6.98 23.11 -12.23
N GLY A 2 -5.71 23.22 -11.82
CA GLY A 2 -5.18 22.44 -10.70
C GLY A 2 -5.70 23.02 -9.40
N PHE A 3 -6.25 22.17 -8.54
CA PHE A 3 -6.63 22.51 -7.18
C PHE A 3 -5.35 22.60 -6.35
N ASP A 4 -5.03 23.80 -5.87
CA ASP A 4 -3.96 24.06 -4.90
C ASP A 4 -4.58 24.11 -3.50
N ASP A 5 -4.70 22.94 -2.87
CA ASP A 5 -5.18 22.78 -1.48
C ASP A 5 -4.04 22.87 -0.45
N SER A 6 -2.86 23.35 -0.84
CA SER A 6 -1.68 23.42 0.05
C SER A 6 -1.90 24.31 1.28
N TYR A 7 -2.95 25.15 1.27
CA TYR A 7 -3.28 26.08 2.35
C TYR A 7 -4.04 25.46 3.54
N GLU A 8 -4.68 24.29 3.41
CA GLU A 8 -5.55 23.77 4.49
C GLU A 8 -4.78 22.98 5.58
N TYR A 9 -3.62 22.39 5.24
CA TYR A 9 -2.95 21.43 6.14
C TYR A 9 -1.56 21.85 6.66
N ASN A 10 -0.97 22.96 6.18
CA ASN A 10 0.38 23.44 6.56
C ASN A 10 1.42 22.31 6.71
N SER A 11 1.39 21.34 5.79
CA SER A 11 2.33 20.21 5.80
C SER A 11 3.45 20.44 4.80
N THR A 12 4.68 20.16 5.21
CA THR A 12 5.87 20.12 4.36
C THR A 12 6.23 18.69 3.91
N LEU A 13 5.47 17.70 4.36
CA LEU A 13 5.67 16.28 4.07
C LEU A 13 4.41 15.68 3.47
N TYR A 14 4.58 14.90 2.41
CA TYR A 14 3.48 14.27 1.70
C TYR A 14 3.83 12.81 1.41
N ASN A 15 2.81 11.95 1.41
CA ASN A 15 2.92 10.59 0.89
C ASN A 15 2.31 10.56 -0.51
N VAL A 16 2.93 9.82 -1.43
CA VAL A 16 2.28 9.51 -2.70
C VAL A 16 1.27 8.39 -2.43
N VAL A 17 0.00 8.59 -2.83
CA VAL A 17 -1.11 7.66 -2.52
C VAL A 17 -0.76 6.22 -2.88
N VAL A 18 -0.15 5.95 -4.04
CA VAL A 18 0.21 4.57 -4.43
C VAL A 18 1.11 3.86 -3.41
N TYR A 19 2.03 4.56 -2.75
CA TYR A 19 2.89 3.95 -1.73
C TYR A 19 2.13 3.69 -0.44
N HIS A 20 1.22 4.58 -0.06
CA HIS A 20 0.35 4.35 1.09
C HIS A 20 -0.62 3.18 0.83
N GLN A 21 -1.21 3.08 -0.36
CA GLN A 21 -2.02 1.95 -0.80
C GLN A 21 -1.24 0.62 -0.71
N LEU A 22 0.00 0.60 -1.21
CA LEU A 22 0.87 -0.59 -1.13
C LEU A 22 1.24 -0.94 0.32
N HIS A 23 1.53 0.05 1.17
CA HIS A 23 1.80 -0.15 2.60
C HIS A 23 0.58 -0.77 3.32
N CYS A 24 -0.62 -0.22 3.09
CA CYS A 24 -1.86 -0.75 3.64
C CYS A 24 -2.12 -2.18 3.16
N LEU A 25 -1.93 -2.47 1.87
CA LEU A 25 -2.09 -3.81 1.31
C LEU A 25 -1.14 -4.81 1.97
N PHE A 26 0.12 -4.41 2.20
CA PHE A 26 1.10 -5.23 2.93
C PHE A 26 0.67 -5.48 4.38
N ALA A 27 0.18 -4.45 5.10
CA ALA A 27 -0.30 -4.60 6.46
C ALA A 27 -1.50 -5.57 6.55
N VAL A 28 -2.45 -5.47 5.62
CA VAL A 28 -3.59 -6.40 5.52
C VAL A 28 -3.10 -7.82 5.24
N ARG A 29 -2.22 -8.01 4.25
CA ARG A 29 -1.60 -9.32 3.94
C ARG A 29 -0.91 -9.94 5.15
N ARG A 30 -0.12 -9.15 5.88
CA ARG A 30 0.58 -9.60 7.08
C ARG A 30 -0.39 -10.05 8.18
N ASN A 31 -1.45 -9.28 8.43
CA ASN A 31 -2.46 -9.62 9.43
C ASN A 31 -3.28 -10.85 9.02
N TYR A 32 -3.60 -10.99 7.73
CA TYR A 32 -4.26 -12.16 7.18
C TYR A 32 -3.48 -13.45 7.48
N TYR A 33 -2.18 -13.49 7.16
CA TYR A 33 -1.37 -14.68 7.45
C TYR A 33 -1.19 -14.92 8.95
N ARG A 34 -1.08 -13.87 9.77
CA ARG A 34 -1.04 -14.01 11.24
C ARG A 34 -2.30 -14.67 11.79
N LEU A 35 -3.47 -14.23 11.32
CA LEU A 35 -4.76 -14.82 11.72
C LEU A 35 -4.88 -16.26 11.23
N LEU A 36 -4.50 -16.53 9.98
CA LEU A 36 -4.52 -17.89 9.42
C LEU A 36 -3.64 -18.85 10.23
N SER A 37 -2.42 -18.44 10.58
CA SER A 37 -1.52 -19.22 11.44
C SER A 37 -2.11 -19.43 12.84
N HIS A 38 -2.73 -18.42 13.43
CA HIS A 38 -3.32 -18.51 14.76
C HIS A 38 -4.55 -19.45 14.81
N VAL A 39 -5.39 -19.41 13.77
CA VAL A 39 -6.54 -20.33 13.64
C VAL A 39 -6.06 -21.76 13.49
N SER A 40 -5.08 -22.01 12.61
CA SER A 40 -4.49 -23.34 12.41
C SER A 40 -3.91 -23.91 13.72
N SER A 41 -3.20 -23.09 14.51
CA SER A 41 -2.58 -23.55 15.76
C SER A 41 -3.56 -23.79 16.91
N ASN A 42 -4.67 -23.03 17.01
CA ASN A 42 -5.53 -23.02 18.21
C ASN A 42 -6.85 -23.78 18.06
N THR A 43 -7.33 -24.03 16.83
CA THR A 43 -8.65 -24.65 16.63
C THR A 43 -8.59 -26.17 16.49
N GLY A 44 -7.39 -26.76 16.42
CA GLY A 44 -7.23 -28.19 16.16
C GLY A 44 -7.79 -28.63 14.80
N ILE A 45 -8.03 -27.69 13.88
CA ILE A 45 -8.36 -27.98 12.48
C ILE A 45 -7.13 -28.67 11.88
N GLN A 46 -7.15 -30.00 11.86
CA GLN A 46 -6.14 -30.87 11.23
C GLN A 46 -6.33 -30.96 9.70
N ASP A 47 -7.02 -29.98 9.11
CA ASP A 47 -7.14 -29.90 7.66
C ASP A 47 -6.10 -28.89 7.15
N ASP A 48 -4.83 -29.29 7.28
CA ASP A 48 -3.67 -28.52 6.79
C ASP A 48 -3.85 -28.13 5.31
N VAL A 49 -4.57 -28.96 4.55
CA VAL A 49 -4.94 -28.73 3.15
C VAL A 49 -5.88 -27.53 3.01
N GLU A 50 -6.89 -27.36 3.87
CA GLU A 50 -7.77 -26.17 3.82
C GLU A 50 -7.06 -24.90 4.25
N VAL A 51 -6.18 -24.95 5.26
CA VAL A 51 -5.37 -23.79 5.69
C VAL A 51 -4.42 -23.36 4.57
N GLU A 52 -3.73 -24.30 3.93
CA GLU A 52 -2.86 -24.05 2.78
C GLU A 52 -3.65 -23.51 1.58
N ARG A 53 -4.82 -24.10 1.30
CA ARG A 53 -5.72 -23.66 0.22
C ARG A 53 -6.22 -22.24 0.43
N ILE A 54 -6.58 -21.88 1.66
CA ILE A 54 -6.96 -20.51 2.03
C ILE A 54 -5.76 -19.57 1.84
N GLY A 55 -4.59 -19.92 2.40
CA GLY A 55 -3.37 -19.14 2.29
C GLY A 55 -2.90 -18.87 0.86
N ASN A 56 -2.99 -19.88 -0.02
CA ASN A 56 -2.64 -19.78 -1.44
C ASN A 56 -3.62 -18.92 -2.22
N ARG A 57 -4.92 -18.96 -1.91
CA ARG A 57 -5.91 -18.02 -2.48
C ARG A 57 -5.61 -16.59 -2.06
N GLY A 58 -5.38 -16.37 -0.77
CA GLY A 58 -4.99 -15.06 -0.26
C GLY A 58 -3.76 -14.53 -1.00
N GLY A 59 -2.74 -15.37 -1.19
CA GLY A 59 -1.48 -15.02 -1.84
C GLY A 59 -1.66 -14.38 -3.21
N HIS A 60 -2.30 -15.07 -4.16
CA HIS A 60 -2.49 -14.51 -5.50
C HIS A 60 -3.47 -13.34 -5.53
N CYS A 61 -4.45 -13.28 -4.61
CA CYS A 61 -5.36 -12.14 -4.51
C CYS A 61 -4.59 -10.87 -4.12
N PHE A 62 -3.68 -10.97 -3.15
CA PHE A 62 -2.81 -9.85 -2.78
C PHE A 62 -1.89 -9.42 -3.92
N GLU A 63 -1.35 -10.37 -4.70
CA GLU A 63 -0.56 -10.03 -5.89
C GLU A 63 -1.39 -9.38 -6.99
N TYR A 64 -2.63 -9.84 -7.21
CA TYR A 64 -3.54 -9.22 -8.17
C TYR A 64 -3.86 -7.77 -7.79
N LEU A 65 -4.17 -7.52 -6.51
CA LEU A 65 -4.39 -6.17 -5.99
C LEU A 65 -3.15 -5.29 -6.11
N ARG A 66 -1.98 -5.81 -5.73
CA ARG A 66 -0.69 -5.12 -5.87
C ARG A 66 -0.44 -4.70 -7.32
N ASN A 67 -0.65 -5.63 -8.26
CA ASN A 67 -0.47 -5.35 -9.68
C ASN A 67 -1.48 -4.31 -10.20
N GLY A 68 -2.72 -4.33 -9.71
CA GLY A 68 -3.73 -3.32 -10.00
C GLY A 68 -3.32 -1.91 -9.54
N LEU A 69 -2.81 -1.81 -8.30
CA LEU A 69 -2.31 -0.55 -7.71
C LEU A 69 -1.09 -0.01 -8.47
N ILE A 70 -0.16 -0.89 -8.85
CA ILE A 70 1.02 -0.51 -9.65
C ILE A 70 0.63 -0.06 -11.05
N CYS A 71 -0.30 -0.76 -11.69
CA CYS A 71 -0.77 -0.44 -13.05
C CYS A 71 -1.53 0.89 -13.11
N ASN A 72 -2.25 1.23 -12.03
CA ASN A 72 -3.04 2.44 -11.90
C ASN A 72 -2.52 3.29 -10.73
N ALA A 73 -1.21 3.53 -10.71
CA ALA A 73 -0.56 4.22 -9.62
C ALA A 73 -1.14 5.62 -9.43
N ASP A 74 -1.78 5.82 -8.28
CA ASP A 74 -2.33 7.10 -7.89
C ASP A 74 -1.20 8.03 -7.41
N LEU A 75 -0.98 9.11 -8.15
CA LEU A 75 0.07 10.10 -7.92
C LEU A 75 -0.37 11.27 -7.04
N THR A 76 -1.59 11.20 -6.50
CA THR A 76 -2.08 12.17 -5.53
C THR A 76 -1.11 12.28 -4.35
N LEU A 77 -0.91 13.52 -3.87
CA LEU A 77 -0.08 13.81 -2.71
C LEU A 77 -0.97 13.95 -1.47
N GLU A 78 -0.85 13.01 -0.55
CA GLU A 78 -1.51 13.05 0.74
C GLU A 78 -0.69 13.89 1.72
N PRO A 79 -1.25 14.97 2.31
CA PRO A 79 -0.54 15.69 3.34
C PRO A 79 -0.31 14.78 4.55
N TYR A 80 0.92 14.76 5.05
CA TYR A 80 1.21 14.17 6.34
C TYR A 80 0.61 15.06 7.44
N ILE A 81 -0.39 14.56 8.15
CA ILE A 81 -1.03 15.26 9.26
C ILE A 81 -0.58 14.58 10.56
N PRO A 82 0.36 15.19 11.33
CA PRO A 82 0.91 14.58 12.55
C PRO A 82 -0.18 14.23 13.58
N GLN A 83 -1.27 15.00 13.61
CA GLN A 83 -2.36 14.87 14.57
C GLN A 83 -3.39 13.79 14.18
N GLU A 84 -3.59 13.51 12.90
CA GLU A 84 -4.69 12.62 12.45
C GLU A 84 -4.23 11.23 11.99
N ARG A 85 -2.91 11.00 11.79
CA ARG A 85 -2.35 9.71 11.30
C ARG A 85 -3.07 9.12 10.07
N SER A 86 -3.84 9.92 9.33
CA SER A 86 -4.61 9.48 8.16
C SER A 86 -4.82 10.63 7.20
N ALA A 87 -4.96 10.32 5.92
CA ALA A 87 -5.26 11.28 4.87
C ALA A 87 -6.71 11.09 4.39
N LYS A 88 -7.44 12.19 4.17
CA LYS A 88 -8.78 12.21 3.56
C LYS A 88 -8.64 12.27 2.04
N ILE A 89 -9.10 11.24 1.32
CA ILE A 89 -8.93 11.15 -0.14
C ILE A 89 -10.19 10.53 -0.74
N TRP A 90 -11.15 11.35 -1.16
CA TRP A 90 -12.32 10.89 -1.89
C TRP A 90 -12.76 11.97 -2.88
N ASP A 91 -12.03 12.11 -4.02
CA ASP A 91 -12.53 12.64 -5.32
C ASP A 91 -11.38 13.00 -6.28
N LEU A 92 -10.65 12.03 -6.85
CA LEU A 92 -9.59 12.31 -7.83
C LEU A 92 -9.60 11.32 -9.02
N ASP A 93 -9.23 11.84 -10.19
CA ASP A 93 -9.20 11.11 -11.46
C ASP A 93 -7.93 10.25 -11.58
N HIS A 94 -8.11 8.92 -11.71
CA HIS A 94 -7.01 7.96 -11.86
C HIS A 94 -6.63 7.76 -13.34
N ARG A 95 -5.33 7.76 -13.67
CA ARG A 95 -4.80 7.41 -15.01
C ARG A 95 -3.64 6.42 -14.89
N CYS A 96 -3.53 5.47 -15.81
CA CYS A 96 -2.39 4.56 -15.88
C CYS A 96 -1.09 5.35 -16.11
N VAL A 97 -0.04 5.03 -15.36
CA VAL A 97 1.29 5.66 -15.47
C VAL A 97 2.39 4.60 -15.44
N ASN A 98 3.57 4.92 -15.97
CA ASN A 98 4.74 4.05 -15.86
C ASN A 98 5.24 4.04 -14.41
N PHE A 99 4.94 2.98 -13.66
CA PHE A 99 5.32 2.87 -12.25
C PHE A 99 6.84 2.92 -12.01
N GLU A 100 7.65 2.52 -12.99
CA GLU A 100 9.11 2.61 -12.86
C GLU A 100 9.57 4.07 -12.77
N ASP A 101 8.98 4.95 -13.58
CA ASP A 101 9.30 6.38 -13.58
C ASP A 101 8.79 7.04 -12.29
N VAL A 102 7.62 6.62 -11.80
CA VAL A 102 7.09 7.02 -10.49
C VAL A 102 8.07 6.64 -9.38
N SER A 103 8.58 5.41 -9.41
CA SER A 103 9.54 4.95 -8.40
C SER A 103 10.87 5.66 -8.48
N LYS A 104 11.41 5.92 -9.67
CA LYS A 104 12.64 6.69 -9.83
C LYS A 104 12.48 8.09 -9.27
N TRP A 105 11.38 8.77 -9.62
CA TRP A 105 11.08 10.10 -9.10
C TRP A 105 10.91 10.11 -7.58
N ALA A 106 10.08 9.21 -7.04
CA ALA A 106 9.82 9.13 -5.60
C ALA A 106 11.10 8.90 -4.80
N THR A 107 12.01 8.04 -5.30
CA THR A 107 13.32 7.81 -4.67
C THR A 107 14.20 9.06 -4.67
N LEU A 108 14.12 9.93 -5.68
CA LEU A 108 14.91 11.16 -5.74
C LEU A 108 14.44 12.23 -4.75
N VAL A 109 13.14 12.26 -4.42
CA VAL A 109 12.53 13.32 -3.61
C VAL A 109 12.11 12.85 -2.21
N ARG A 110 12.41 11.60 -1.84
CA ARG A 110 12.01 11.03 -0.55
C ARG A 110 12.63 11.77 0.63
N SER A 111 11.84 11.93 1.67
CA SER A 111 12.24 12.59 2.93
C SER A 111 12.88 11.63 3.94
N SER A 112 12.69 10.31 3.81
CA SER A 112 13.31 9.31 4.70
C SER A 112 13.35 7.91 4.07
N ASP A 113 14.24 7.06 4.60
CA ASP A 113 14.51 5.69 4.12
C ASP A 113 14.19 4.62 5.17
N ARG A 114 13.43 4.98 6.21
CA ARG A 114 13.22 4.10 7.38
C ARG A 114 12.27 2.93 7.10
N GLU A 115 11.35 3.10 6.16
CA GLU A 115 10.38 2.11 5.71
C GLU A 115 10.44 2.10 4.17
N GLY A 116 10.53 0.91 3.56
CA GLY A 116 11.13 0.73 2.23
C GLY A 116 10.37 1.31 1.03
N ILE A 117 11.14 1.77 0.04
CA ILE A 117 10.76 1.93 -1.38
C ILE A 117 11.83 1.20 -2.20
N ASP A 118 11.99 -0.11 -1.98
CA ASP A 118 12.87 -0.93 -2.80
C ASP A 118 12.01 -1.85 -3.66
N ILE A 119 11.96 -1.53 -4.95
CA ILE A 119 11.52 -2.46 -6.02
C ILE A 119 12.72 -3.04 -6.79
N ALA A 120 13.93 -2.90 -6.26
CA ALA A 120 15.14 -3.45 -6.86
C ALA A 120 15.50 -4.82 -6.25
N GLY A 121 14.90 -5.87 -6.81
CA GLY A 121 15.58 -7.11 -7.20
C GLY A 121 15.90 -8.18 -6.14
N GLY A 122 15.31 -9.36 -6.31
CA GLY A 122 15.84 -10.65 -5.83
C GLY A 122 15.10 -11.28 -4.66
#